data_AF-A0A023B0X4-F1
#
_entry.id   AF-A0A023B0X4-F1
#
_cell.length_a   1.000
_cell.length_b   1.000
_cell.length_c   1.000
_cell.angle_alpha   90.00
_cell.angle_beta   90.00
_cell.angle_gamma   90.00
#
_symmetry.space_group_name_H-M   'P 1'
#
loop_
_entity.id
_entity.type
_entity.pdbx_description
1 polymer ?
#
loop_
_entity_poly.entity_id
_entity_poly.type
_entity_poly.pdbx_seq_one_letter_code
_entity_poly.pdbx_strand_id
1 'polypeptide(L)'
;METPEHNPGCPGEAERIRSVGSSISIVNVPFFTKPISRIVEAGLSVSRSFGDLAARQYGVTAIPDLIQIEIQPQQPASGNTGNRYPILLVLASDGLWDTATYLDLLEHIHNTPQSQQKLLAKTRKLAEIAWRRRIAAEGRADDTTIIAALLR
;
A
#
# COMPACT_ATOMS: atom_id res chain seq x y z
N MET A 1 -9.08 5.12 -4.72
CA MET A 1 -8.47 5.93 -3.63
C MET A 1 -7.37 5.10 -3.04
N GLU A 2 -6.22 5.72 -2.76
CA GLU A 2 -5.06 5.08 -2.15
C GLU A 2 -4.65 5.87 -0.91
N THR A 3 -4.13 5.19 0.10
CA THR A 3 -3.58 5.84 1.29
C THR A 3 -2.18 6.37 0.98
N PRO A 4 -1.87 7.64 1.28
CA PRO A 4 -0.50 8.15 1.14
C PRO A 4 0.46 7.33 2.00
N GLU A 5 1.66 7.07 1.48
CA GLU A 5 2.68 6.37 2.23
C GLU A 5 3.31 7.28 3.28
N HIS A 6 3.64 6.71 4.43
CA HIS A 6 4.42 7.38 5.47
C HIS A 6 5.91 7.06 5.33
N ASN A 7 6.47 7.28 4.15
CA ASN A 7 7.92 7.14 3.95
C ASN A 7 8.68 8.41 4.40
N PRO A 8 9.94 8.29 4.85
CA PRO A 8 10.74 9.43 5.32
C PRO A 8 10.90 10.58 4.32
N GLY A 9 10.77 10.32 3.02
CA GLY A 9 10.91 11.32 1.96
C GLY A 9 9.68 12.21 1.75
N CYS A 10 8.51 11.84 2.28
CA CYS A 10 7.29 12.63 2.14
C CYS A 10 7.43 14.00 2.83
N PRO A 11 6.96 15.13 2.25
CA PRO A 11 7.26 16.47 2.76
C PRO A 11 7.02 16.68 4.26
N GLY A 12 5.83 16.32 4.77
CA GLY A 12 5.49 16.49 6.20
C GLY A 12 6.23 15.52 7.13
N GLU A 13 6.51 14.30 6.65
CA GLU A 13 7.32 13.33 7.40
C GLU A 13 8.77 13.80 7.48
N ALA A 14 9.30 14.27 6.35
CA ALA A 14 10.67 14.76 6.21
C ALA A 14 10.93 16.01 7.05
N GLU A 15 9.97 16.93 7.11
CA GLU A 15 10.02 18.10 8.00
C GLU A 15 10.10 17.67 9.46
N ARG A 16 9.22 16.75 9.89
CA ARG A 16 9.23 16.22 11.26
C ARG A 16 10.56 15.55 11.61
N ILE A 17 11.07 14.68 10.74
CA ILE A 17 12.35 13.97 10.95
C ILE A 17 13.52 14.97 11.03
N ARG A 18 13.59 15.94 10.13
CA ARG A 18 14.66 16.97 10.16
C ARG A 18 14.55 17.90 11.36
N SER A 19 13.35 18.18 11.86
CA SER A 19 13.13 19.05 13.03
C SER A 19 13.78 18.51 14.32
N VAL A 20 14.00 17.20 14.39
CA VAL A 20 14.70 16.54 15.51
C VAL A 20 16.17 16.22 15.16
N GLY A 21 16.70 16.82 14.09
CA GLY A 21 18.10 16.70 13.69
C GLY A 21 18.48 15.40 12.98
N SER A 22 17.49 14.58 12.60
CA SER A 22 17.74 13.30 11.91
C SER A 22 17.86 13.48 10.39
N SER A 23 18.58 12.56 9.76
CA SER A 23 18.95 12.60 8.35
C SER A 23 18.09 11.62 7.54
N ILE A 24 17.84 11.97 6.27
CA ILE A 24 17.09 11.12 5.34
C ILE A 24 17.99 10.78 4.16
N SER A 25 18.11 9.49 3.87
CA SER A 25 18.70 9.00 2.62
C SER A 25 17.60 8.56 1.65
N ILE A 26 17.86 8.72 0.35
CA ILE A 26 16.95 8.30 -0.72
C ILE A 26 17.76 7.49 -1.72
N VAL A 27 17.27 6.29 -2.05
CA VAL A 27 17.90 5.36 -2.97
C VAL A 27 16.90 4.96 -4.05
N ASN A 28 17.30 5.13 -5.31
CA ASN A 28 16.56 4.58 -6.43
C ASN A 28 16.90 3.10 -6.55
N VAL A 29 15.89 2.24 -6.37
CA VAL A 29 16.05 0.81 -6.58
C VAL A 29 15.55 0.48 -7.99
N PRO A 30 16.38 -0.14 -8.84
CA PRO A 30 15.93 -0.58 -10.16
C PRO A 30 14.65 -1.44 -10.06
N PHE A 31 13.73 -1.23 -10.99
CA PHE A 31 12.47 -1.99 -11.13
C PHE A 31 11.43 -1.76 -10.03
N PHE A 32 11.71 -0.94 -9.03
CA PHE A 32 10.69 -0.53 -8.07
C PHE A 32 9.81 0.56 -8.65
N THR A 33 8.57 0.60 -8.20
CA THR A 33 7.60 1.63 -8.60
C THR A 33 7.96 3.03 -8.08
N LYS A 34 8.85 3.11 -7.08
CA LYS A 34 9.23 4.33 -6.34
C LYS A 34 10.62 4.20 -5.71
N PRO A 35 11.30 5.32 -5.38
CA PRO A 35 12.51 5.28 -4.57
C PRO A 35 12.22 4.85 -3.13
N ILE A 36 13.23 4.25 -2.48
CA ILE A 36 13.19 3.95 -1.05
C ILE A 36 13.86 5.11 -0.29
N SER A 37 13.16 5.67 0.69
CA SER A 37 13.75 6.63 1.63
C SER A 37 13.93 5.99 3.00
N ARG A 38 14.94 6.44 3.77
CA ARG A 38 15.28 5.88 5.08
C ARG A 38 15.71 6.98 6.05
N ILE A 39 15.27 6.88 7.31
CA ILE A 39 15.84 7.66 8.42
C ILE A 39 17.19 7.02 8.75
N VAL A 40 18.29 7.75 8.57
CA VAL A 40 19.65 7.19 8.65
C VAL A 40 19.93 6.65 10.05
N GLU A 41 19.58 7.42 11.08
CA GLU A 41 19.85 7.13 12.49
C GLU A 41 18.97 6.00 13.04
N ALA A 42 17.74 5.86 12.52
CA ALA A 42 16.82 4.80 12.93
C ALA A 42 16.98 3.52 12.10
N GLY A 43 17.55 3.61 10.89
CA GLY A 43 17.62 2.50 9.94
C GLY A 43 16.26 2.12 9.32
N LEU A 44 15.21 2.91 9.50
CA LEU A 44 13.84 2.59 9.09
C LEU A 44 13.46 3.26 7.76
N SER A 45 12.85 2.48 6.86
CA SER A 45 12.27 2.97 5.59
C SER A 45 10.85 3.51 5.71
N VAL A 46 10.27 3.43 6.92
CA VAL A 46 8.99 4.03 7.29
C VAL A 46 9.22 5.08 8.37
N SER A 47 8.40 6.11 8.36
CA SER A 47 8.45 7.22 9.32
C SER A 47 7.33 7.14 10.36
N ARG A 48 6.42 6.18 10.19
CA ARG A 48 5.39 5.84 11.17
C ARG A 48 5.31 4.35 11.38
N SER A 49 5.39 3.90 12.63
CA SER A 49 5.36 2.49 12.99
C SER A 49 4.93 2.28 14.45
N PHE A 50 4.48 1.06 14.75
CA PHE A 50 4.29 0.60 16.12
C PHE A 50 5.57 -0.11 16.61
N GLY A 51 5.88 0.03 17.90
CA GLY A 51 6.92 -0.78 18.56
C GLY A 51 8.35 -0.22 18.52
N ASP A 52 8.71 0.59 17.53
CA ASP A 52 10.06 1.18 17.39
C ASP A 52 10.32 2.33 18.37
N LEU A 53 10.23 2.06 19.67
CA LEU A 53 10.27 3.09 20.72
C LEU A 53 11.56 3.91 20.68
N ALA A 54 12.70 3.26 20.40
CA ALA A 54 13.98 3.94 20.26
C ALA A 54 14.02 4.89 19.04
N ALA A 55 13.25 4.60 17.98
CA ALA A 55 13.21 5.45 16.79
C ALA A 55 12.37 6.71 16.96
N ARG A 56 11.57 6.81 18.04
CA ARG A 56 10.80 8.01 18.36
C ARG A 56 11.68 9.26 18.48
N GLN A 57 12.90 9.10 18.99
CA GLN A 57 13.87 10.20 19.10
C GLN A 57 14.34 10.72 17.74
N TYR A 58 14.17 9.93 16.68
CA TYR A 58 14.53 10.27 15.29
C TYR A 58 13.31 10.70 14.45
N GLY A 59 12.18 11.00 15.10
CA GLY A 59 10.98 11.51 14.45
C GLY A 59 10.00 10.43 13.98
N VAL A 60 10.18 9.17 14.36
CA VAL A 60 9.19 8.11 14.12
C VAL A 60 7.99 8.25 15.06
N THR A 61 6.77 8.10 14.54
CA THR A 61 5.53 8.22 15.33
C THR A 61 4.56 7.07 15.07
N ALA A 62 3.76 6.71 16.06
CA ALA A 62 2.69 5.71 15.90
C ALA A 62 1.32 6.32 15.53
N ILE A 63 1.26 7.65 15.33
CA ILE A 63 0.01 8.35 15.03
C ILE A 63 -0.40 8.08 13.56
N PRO A 64 -1.53 7.41 13.29
CA PRO A 64 -1.97 7.14 11.93
C PRO A 64 -2.64 8.37 11.30
N ASP A 65 -2.77 8.36 9.98
CA ASP A 65 -3.74 9.21 9.31
C ASP A 65 -5.11 8.51 9.31
N LEU A 66 -6.18 9.28 9.54
CA LEU A 66 -7.54 8.78 9.54
C LEU A 66 -8.26 9.25 8.27
N ILE A 67 -8.77 8.29 7.51
CA ILE A 67 -9.63 8.53 6.34
C ILE A 67 -10.95 7.81 6.58
N GLN A 68 -12.06 8.53 6.47
CA GLN A 68 -13.41 7.98 6.56
C GLN A 68 -14.05 7.96 5.17
N ILE A 69 -14.56 6.80 4.76
CA ILE A 69 -15.23 6.62 3.48
C ILE A 69 -16.64 6.13 3.76
N GLU A 70 -17.64 6.84 3.24
CA GLU A 70 -19.03 6.41 3.32
C GLU A 70 -19.31 5.39 2.23
N ILE A 71 -19.77 4.20 2.63
CA ILE A 71 -20.18 3.13 1.72
C ILE A 71 -21.70 3.22 1.59
N GLN A 72 -22.19 3.64 0.43
CA GLN A 72 -23.63 3.67 0.18
C GLN A 72 -24.14 2.25 -0.13
N PRO A 73 -25.18 1.75 0.56
CA PRO A 73 -25.76 0.45 0.25
C PRO A 73 -26.23 0.40 -1.22
N GLN A 74 -26.05 -0.75 -1.86
CA GLN A 74 -26.70 -1.01 -3.14
C GLN A 74 -28.22 -1.00 -2.93
N GLN A 75 -28.93 0.05 -3.38
CA GLN A 75 -30.39 0.00 -3.41
C GLN A 75 -30.84 -1.02 -4.46
N PRO A 76 -31.83 -1.88 -4.16
CA PRO A 76 -32.51 -2.65 -5.19
C PRO A 76 -33.09 -1.67 -6.19
N ALA A 77 -32.76 -1.83 -7.47
CA ALA A 77 -33.22 -0.94 -8.52
C ALA A 77 -34.75 -0.96 -8.63
N SER A 78 -35.42 -0.04 -7.94
CA SER A 78 -36.76 0.40 -8.32
C SER A 78 -36.57 1.42 -9.44
N GLY A 79 -36.65 0.94 -10.68
CA GLY A 79 -36.90 1.78 -11.86
C GLY A 79 -35.80 2.69 -12.39
N ASN A 80 -34.57 2.68 -11.86
CA ASN A 80 -33.48 3.51 -12.38
C ASN A 80 -32.19 2.71 -12.61
N THR A 81 -31.73 2.64 -13.85
CA THR A 81 -30.54 1.93 -14.35
C THR A 81 -29.22 2.62 -13.97
N GLY A 82 -29.12 3.12 -12.74
CA GLY A 82 -27.88 3.65 -12.19
C GLY A 82 -26.97 2.51 -11.77
N ASN A 83 -26.11 2.06 -12.68
CA ASN A 83 -25.15 0.98 -12.50
C ASN A 83 -24.18 1.27 -11.33
N ARG A 84 -24.52 0.85 -10.10
CA ARG A 84 -23.64 0.98 -8.93
C ARG A 84 -22.83 -0.30 -8.76
N TYR A 85 -21.56 -0.26 -9.19
CA TYR A 85 -20.61 -1.35 -9.02
C TYR A 85 -20.21 -1.53 -7.54
N PRO A 86 -19.90 -2.77 -7.09
CA PRO A 86 -19.38 -2.99 -5.74
C PRO A 86 -18.03 -2.28 -5.56
N ILE A 87 -17.75 -1.78 -4.35
CA ILE A 87 -16.45 -1.18 -4.04
C ILE A 87 -15.46 -2.31 -3.75
N LEU A 88 -14.34 -2.33 -4.49
CA LEU A 88 -13.22 -3.23 -4.21
C LEU A 88 -12.25 -2.55 -3.25
N LEU A 89 -12.13 -3.11 -2.03
CA LEU A 89 -11.10 -2.74 -1.07
C LEU A 89 -9.93 -3.72 -1.19
N VAL A 90 -8.71 -3.19 -1.32
CA VAL A 90 -7.48 -3.98 -1.29
C VAL A 90 -6.54 -3.38 -0.25
N LEU A 91 -6.12 -4.20 0.70
CA LEU A 91 -5.08 -3.89 1.69
C LEU A 91 -3.92 -4.83 1.41
N ALA A 92 -2.71 -4.31 1.28
CA ALA A 92 -1.53 -5.14 1.06
C ALA A 92 -0.28 -4.52 1.69
N SER A 93 0.71 -5.38 1.98
CA SER A 93 2.06 -4.95 2.35
C SER A 93 2.82 -4.34 1.16
N ASP A 94 3.92 -3.66 1.46
CA ASP A 94 4.88 -3.12 0.48
C ASP A 94 5.48 -4.20 -0.44
N GLY A 95 5.55 -5.46 0.01
CA GLY A 95 5.88 -6.60 -0.84
C GLY A 95 5.06 -6.66 -2.15
N LEU A 96 3.80 -6.18 -2.13
CA LEU A 96 3.03 -5.91 -3.34
C LEU A 96 3.39 -4.56 -3.98
N TRP A 97 3.21 -3.47 -3.24
CA TRP A 97 3.17 -2.11 -3.79
C TRP A 97 4.51 -1.58 -4.32
N ASP A 98 5.63 -2.13 -3.87
CA ASP A 98 6.94 -1.80 -4.41
C ASP A 98 7.15 -2.33 -5.84
N THR A 99 6.36 -3.32 -6.26
CA THR A 99 6.52 -4.01 -7.56
C THR A 99 5.25 -4.05 -8.42
N ALA A 100 4.12 -3.60 -7.89
CA ALA A 100 2.85 -3.52 -8.58
C ALA A 100 2.24 -2.13 -8.42
N THR A 101 1.67 -1.66 -9.52
CA THR A 101 0.96 -0.38 -9.60
C THR A 101 -0.54 -0.59 -9.43
N TYR A 102 -1.27 0.50 -9.20
CA TYR A 102 -2.73 0.51 -9.30
C TYR A 102 -3.25 -0.06 -10.63
N LEU A 103 -2.54 0.16 -11.73
CA LEU A 103 -2.93 -0.36 -13.04
C LEU A 103 -2.83 -1.88 -13.11
N ASP A 104 -1.79 -2.48 -12.52
CA ASP A 104 -1.67 -3.95 -12.39
C ASP A 104 -2.89 -4.52 -11.62
N LEU A 105 -3.35 -3.80 -10.59
CA LEU A 105 -4.52 -4.20 -9.82
C LEU A 105 -5.81 -4.12 -10.66
N LEU A 106 -5.99 -3.05 -11.45
CA LEU A 106 -7.13 -2.91 -12.34
C LEU A 106 -7.16 -4.02 -13.41
N GLU A 107 -6.02 -4.31 -14.02
CA GLU A 107 -5.88 -5.34 -15.03
C GLU A 107 -6.23 -6.73 -14.48
N HIS A 108 -5.73 -7.05 -13.28
CA HIS A 108 -5.84 -8.40 -12.75
C HIS A 108 -7.12 -8.65 -11.93
N ILE A 109 -7.63 -7.64 -11.23
CA ILE A 109 -8.73 -7.80 -10.26
C ILE A 109 -10.01 -7.08 -10.71
N HIS A 110 -9.94 -5.82 -11.12
CA HIS A 110 -11.14 -4.97 -11.24
C HIS A 110 -12.14 -5.40 -12.34
N ASN A 111 -11.65 -5.90 -13.47
CA ASN A 111 -12.46 -6.13 -14.69
C ASN A 111 -13.31 -7.42 -14.69
N THR A 112 -13.72 -7.97 -13.56
CA THR A 112 -14.46 -9.25 -13.55
C THR A 112 -15.57 -9.26 -12.51
N PRO A 113 -16.77 -9.82 -12.82
CA PRO A 113 -17.77 -10.14 -11.81
C PRO A 113 -17.18 -11.12 -10.80
N GLN A 114 -16.99 -10.66 -9.58
CA GLN A 114 -16.21 -11.39 -8.59
C GLN A 114 -17.12 -12.15 -7.63
N SER A 115 -17.13 -13.49 -7.76
CA SER A 115 -17.39 -14.34 -6.60
C SER A 115 -16.18 -14.27 -5.66
N GLN A 116 -16.37 -14.57 -4.38
CA GLN A 116 -15.27 -14.63 -3.41
C GLN A 116 -14.13 -15.55 -3.87
N GLN A 117 -14.45 -16.68 -4.49
CA GLN A 117 -13.47 -17.63 -5.04
C GLN A 117 -12.65 -17.03 -6.20
N LYS A 118 -13.29 -16.30 -7.12
CA LYS A 118 -12.59 -15.63 -8.22
C LYS A 118 -11.69 -14.52 -7.68
N LEU A 119 -12.18 -13.73 -6.72
CA LEU A 119 -11.38 -12.70 -6.07
C LEU A 119 -10.12 -13.32 -5.43
N LEU A 120 -10.29 -14.36 -4.62
CA LEU A 120 -9.18 -15.07 -3.98
C LEU A 120 -8.14 -15.56 -5.00
N ALA A 121 -8.58 -16.18 -6.09
CA ALA A 121 -7.68 -16.67 -7.13
C ALA A 121 -6.88 -15.53 -7.80
N LYS A 122 -7.54 -14.40 -8.08
CA LYS A 122 -6.90 -13.21 -8.66
C LYS A 122 -5.92 -12.55 -7.69
N THR A 123 -6.31 -12.40 -6.43
CA THR A 123 -5.45 -11.87 -5.36
C THR A 123 -4.20 -12.74 -5.17
N ARG A 124 -4.35 -14.07 -5.17
CA ARG A 124 -3.21 -15.00 -5.12
C ARG A 124 -2.28 -14.82 -6.32
N LYS A 125 -2.85 -14.66 -7.52
CA LYS A 125 -2.04 -14.43 -8.73
C LYS A 125 -1.26 -13.12 -8.65
N LEU A 126 -1.87 -12.07 -8.12
CA LEU A 126 -1.21 -10.78 -7.93
C LEU A 126 -0.03 -10.89 -6.94
N ALA A 127 -0.21 -11.61 -5.82
CA ALA A 127 0.89 -11.88 -4.89
C ALA A 127 2.05 -12.66 -5.56
N GLU A 128 1.74 -13.68 -6.38
CA GLU A 128 2.76 -14.44 -7.11
C GLU A 128 3.55 -13.55 -8.09
N ILE A 129 2.85 -12.64 -8.79
CA ILE A 129 3.49 -11.70 -9.73
C ILE A 129 4.45 -10.78 -8.97
N ALA A 130 3.99 -10.19 -7.86
CA ALA A 130 4.80 -9.30 -7.04
C ALA A 130 6.05 -10.01 -6.50
N TRP A 131 5.86 -11.21 -5.94
CA TRP A 131 6.94 -12.05 -5.43
C TRP A 131 8.00 -12.36 -6.52
N ARG A 132 7.57 -12.73 -7.73
CA ARG A 132 8.47 -12.98 -8.86
C ARG A 132 9.18 -11.73 -9.34
N ARG A 133 8.48 -10.59 -9.44
CA ARG A 133 9.08 -9.31 -9.83
C ARG A 133 10.16 -8.89 -8.82
N ARG A 134 9.90 -9.06 -7.52
CA ARG A 134 10.86 -8.75 -6.45
C ARG A 134 12.11 -9.62 -6.53
N ILE A 135 11.96 -10.94 -6.71
CA ILE A 135 13.10 -11.84 -6.91
C ILE A 135 13.91 -11.48 -8.15
N ALA A 136 13.26 -11.17 -9.26
CA ALA A 136 13.95 -10.77 -10.49
C ALA A 136 14.75 -9.47 -10.31
N ALA A 137 14.26 -8.54 -9.49
CA ALA A 137 14.90 -7.25 -9.24
C ALA A 137 16.01 -7.31 -8.19
N GLU A 138 15.79 -8.00 -7.06
CA GLU A 138 16.70 -7.97 -5.89
C GLU A 138 17.38 -9.32 -5.59
N GLY A 139 17.07 -10.38 -6.32
CA GLY A 139 17.54 -11.74 -6.02
C GLY A 139 16.90 -12.36 -4.77
N ARG A 140 15.92 -11.67 -4.16
CA ARG A 140 15.17 -12.12 -2.98
C ARG A 140 13.72 -11.64 -3.05
N ALA A 141 12.84 -12.35 -2.36
CA ALA A 141 11.47 -11.92 -2.18
C ALA A 141 11.29 -11.10 -0.91
N ASP A 142 10.13 -10.46 -0.81
CA ASP A 142 9.63 -9.83 0.40
C ASP A 142 8.34 -10.51 0.87
N ASP A 143 8.01 -10.36 2.15
CA ASP A 143 6.78 -10.87 2.72
C ASP A 143 5.58 -10.15 2.11
N THR A 144 4.77 -10.90 1.35
CA THR A 144 3.66 -10.35 0.57
C THR A 144 2.34 -10.81 1.15
N THR A 145 1.60 -9.88 1.77
CA THR A 145 0.25 -10.12 2.29
C THR A 145 -0.75 -9.27 1.52
N ILE A 146 -1.87 -9.86 1.09
CA ILE A 146 -2.95 -9.14 0.42
C ILE A 146 -4.30 -9.59 0.98
N ILE A 147 -5.13 -8.62 1.38
CA ILE A 147 -6.52 -8.78 1.76
C ILE A 147 -7.35 -8.02 0.72
N ALA A 148 -8.31 -8.71 0.10
CA ALA A 148 -9.22 -8.10 -0.86
C ALA A 148 -10.68 -8.38 -0.48
N ALA A 149 -11.53 -7.36 -0.54
CA ALA A 149 -12.94 -7.45 -0.18
C ALA A 149 -13.82 -6.67 -1.16
N LEU A 150 -15.00 -7.21 -1.45
CA LEU A 150 -16.06 -6.49 -2.15
C LEU A 150 -17.04 -5.97 -1.12
N LEU A 151 -17.15 -4.64 -1.04
CA LEU A 151 -18.09 -3.95 -0.18
C LEU A 151 -19.37 -3.71 -1.00
N ARG A 152 -20.52 -4.07 -0.42
CA ARG A 152 -21.86 -4.02 -1.04
C ARG A 152 -22.81 -3.25 -0.15
#